data_AF-K2KX91-F1
#
_entry.id   AF-K2KX91-F1
#
_cell.length_a   1.000
_cell.length_b   1.000
_cell.length_c   1.000
_cell.angle_alpha   90.00
_cell.angle_beta   90.00
_cell.angle_gamma   90.00
#
_symmetry.space_group_name_H-M   'P 1'
#
loop_
_entity.id
_entity.type
_entity.pdbx_description
1 polymer ?
#
loop_
_entity_poly.entity_id
_entity_poly.type
_entity_poly.pdbx_seq_one_letter_code
_entity_poly.pdbx_strand_id
1 'polypeptide(L)'
;MYSIINHPNYSGLPIKNKNNGEYIWLAPADTEIGKDRIKWCINKAYELKLIGDISQSYPGIYADVMLKIHPTKYKICQICGKSMSLFYHYPSKNFLKSLNDTFNSYYTICDHISFIWDDLMMNGVNKIDLASFFIEKGDLNLNHQTATKDEIINSLEYACRKGNKKCLGPGAMSNFPDRFDGFHSYNRCCREIQDLGRSQENLRTYTKDRRAYEYWSDGNIHAANQFMGSNFFNGISADHIGPISLGFIHDPLYLQPMLSGENSSKRDRLTIIDIENIIKIQNRTGVYPISWYSIRLWDYIQNNYKNKSDKTLLLYRDMLKQNVMNFMFILYSILTLCPKNGKNFLIQAFLEPKRNYFNWTYNFNNMGEVVSQKPRHFTVRNQDEFDRYKRIALESVFEYNKKDNRKNNSDLNSGECVKLAQIRQYIEANAPNAQVITLFNELMAMIQIRLISKYQEL
;
A
#
# COMPACT_ATOMS: atom_id res chain seq x y z
N MET A 1 -3.70 -31.35 21.31
CA MET A 1 -4.21 -30.18 20.57
C MET A 1 -5.40 -30.67 19.76
N TYR A 2 -6.64 -30.40 20.19
CA TYR A 2 -7.82 -30.77 19.39
C TYR A 2 -7.69 -30.09 18.02
N SER A 3 -7.69 -30.90 16.97
CA SER A 3 -7.58 -30.41 15.60
C SER A 3 -8.75 -29.47 15.32
N ILE A 4 -8.49 -28.17 15.10
CA ILE A 4 -9.52 -27.16 14.75
C ILE A 4 -10.40 -27.67 13.59
N ILE A 5 -9.80 -28.44 12.68
CA ILE A 5 -10.46 -29.06 11.52
C ILE A 5 -11.58 -30.01 11.92
N ASN A 6 -11.40 -30.76 13.01
CA ASN A 6 -12.39 -31.74 13.47
C ASN A 6 -13.31 -31.16 14.55
N HIS A 7 -13.19 -29.87 14.87
CA HIS A 7 -14.00 -29.26 15.91
C HIS A 7 -15.41 -28.98 15.37
N PRO A 8 -16.50 -29.34 16.08
CA PRO A 8 -17.88 -29.16 15.61
C PRO A 8 -18.21 -27.73 15.14
N ASN A 9 -17.63 -26.73 15.81
CA ASN A 9 -17.79 -25.32 15.44
C ASN A 9 -17.31 -24.96 14.01
N TYR A 10 -16.43 -25.76 13.41
CA TYR A 10 -15.90 -25.59 12.05
C TYR A 10 -16.56 -26.55 11.04
N SER A 11 -17.61 -27.28 11.46
CA SER A 11 -18.30 -28.25 10.61
C SER A 11 -18.79 -27.60 9.31
N GLY A 12 -18.47 -28.24 8.19
CA GLY A 12 -18.81 -27.78 6.84
C GLY A 12 -17.92 -26.66 6.29
N LEU A 13 -16.90 -26.18 7.04
CA LEU A 13 -15.98 -25.18 6.52
C LEU A 13 -15.07 -25.83 5.45
N PRO A 14 -14.97 -25.29 4.23
CA PRO A 14 -14.17 -25.88 3.16
C PRO A 14 -12.66 -25.95 3.47
N ILE A 15 -12.08 -27.15 3.31
CA ILE A 15 -10.65 -27.42 3.41
C ILE A 15 -10.23 -28.48 2.39
N LYS A 16 -9.04 -28.33 1.78
CA LYS A 16 -8.45 -29.29 0.85
C LYS A 16 -7.31 -30.05 1.51
N ASN A 17 -7.05 -31.25 1.02
CA ASN A 17 -5.86 -32.03 1.35
C ASN A 17 -4.80 -31.84 0.26
N LYS A 18 -3.54 -31.88 0.68
CA LYS A 18 -2.40 -32.07 -0.20
C LYS A 18 -2.29 -33.55 -0.58
N ASN A 19 -1.46 -33.84 -1.59
CA ASN A 19 -1.19 -35.20 -2.05
C ASN A 19 -0.59 -36.11 -0.95
N ASN A 20 0.06 -35.54 0.06
CA ASN A 20 0.64 -36.25 1.20
C ASN A 20 -0.34 -36.44 2.38
N GLY A 21 -1.63 -36.09 2.22
CA GLY A 21 -2.65 -36.21 3.26
C GLY A 21 -2.71 -35.04 4.26
N GLU A 22 -1.79 -34.08 4.19
CA GLU A 22 -1.85 -32.88 5.03
C GLU A 22 -2.93 -31.89 4.57
N TYR A 23 -3.50 -31.12 5.49
CA TYR A 23 -4.47 -30.09 5.15
C TYR A 23 -3.83 -28.79 4.64
N ILE A 24 -4.52 -28.16 3.68
CA ILE A 24 -4.17 -26.84 3.14
C ILE A 24 -4.87 -25.75 3.97
N TRP A 25 -4.12 -25.20 4.92
CA TRP A 25 -4.61 -24.16 5.84
C TRP A 25 -4.83 -22.80 5.17
N LEU A 26 -4.10 -22.53 4.08
CA LEU A 26 -4.12 -21.26 3.35
C LEU A 26 -4.89 -21.35 2.04
N ALA A 27 -5.86 -20.47 1.82
CA ALA A 27 -6.66 -20.43 0.61
C ALA A 27 -7.10 -18.99 0.31
N PRO A 28 -6.41 -18.27 -0.60
CA PRO A 28 -6.69 -16.87 -0.89
C PRO A 28 -8.16 -16.63 -1.25
N ALA A 29 -8.70 -15.49 -0.81
CA ALA A 29 -10.12 -15.14 -0.97
C ALA A 29 -10.68 -15.22 -2.40
N ASP A 30 -9.85 -15.02 -3.42
CA ASP A 30 -10.22 -15.05 -4.84
C ASP A 30 -10.32 -16.46 -5.43
N THR A 31 -9.74 -17.45 -4.75
CA THR A 31 -9.87 -18.86 -5.11
C THR A 31 -11.29 -19.38 -4.87
N GLU A 32 -11.66 -20.46 -5.57
CA GLU A 32 -12.96 -21.13 -5.39
C GLU A 32 -13.19 -21.51 -3.91
N ILE A 33 -12.20 -22.12 -3.27
CA ILE A 33 -12.29 -22.49 -1.85
C ILE A 33 -12.36 -21.27 -0.92
N GLY A 34 -11.67 -20.17 -1.25
CA GLY A 34 -11.77 -18.91 -0.51
C GLY A 34 -13.18 -18.32 -0.56
N LYS A 35 -13.82 -18.36 -1.74
CA LYS A 35 -15.21 -17.93 -1.92
C LYS A 35 -16.19 -18.82 -1.15
N ASP A 36 -15.97 -20.13 -1.14
CA ASP A 36 -16.86 -21.04 -0.40
C ASP A 36 -16.69 -20.90 1.12
N ARG A 37 -15.46 -20.62 1.60
CA ARG A 37 -15.23 -20.22 2.99
C ARG A 37 -15.98 -18.93 3.35
N ILE A 38 -15.98 -17.92 2.47
CA ILE A 38 -16.77 -16.70 2.68
C ILE A 38 -18.26 -17.02 2.81
N LYS A 39 -18.83 -17.79 1.87
CA LYS A 39 -20.25 -18.19 1.93
C LYS A 39 -20.57 -18.93 3.23
N TRP A 40 -19.74 -19.89 3.61
CA TRP A 40 -19.90 -20.61 4.88
C TRP A 40 -19.89 -19.65 6.07
N CYS A 41 -18.99 -18.66 6.08
CA CYS A 41 -18.89 -17.72 7.18
C CYS A 41 -20.11 -16.79 7.29
N ILE A 42 -20.71 -16.40 6.18
CA ILE A 42 -21.94 -15.61 6.17
C ILE A 42 -23.11 -16.43 6.72
N ASN A 43 -23.26 -17.69 6.29
CA ASN A 43 -24.26 -18.59 6.85
C ASN A 43 -24.06 -18.80 8.36
N LYS A 44 -22.80 -19.00 8.78
CA LYS A 44 -22.46 -19.12 10.20
C LYS A 44 -22.76 -17.85 10.98
N ALA A 45 -22.57 -16.66 10.40
CA ALA A 45 -22.95 -15.40 11.03
C ALA A 45 -24.45 -15.30 11.27
N TYR A 46 -25.26 -15.74 10.31
CA TYR A 46 -26.71 -15.81 10.44
C TYR A 46 -27.13 -16.81 11.53
N GLU A 47 -26.55 -18.02 11.54
CA GLU A 47 -26.79 -19.02 12.61
C GLU A 47 -26.44 -18.50 14.00
N LEU A 48 -25.34 -17.73 14.11
CA LEU A 48 -24.89 -17.11 15.36
C LEU A 48 -25.68 -15.85 15.74
N LYS A 49 -26.71 -15.48 14.96
CA LYS A 49 -27.53 -14.27 15.13
C LYS A 49 -26.70 -12.97 15.14
N LEU A 50 -25.59 -12.95 14.39
CA LEU A 50 -24.78 -11.76 14.19
C LEU A 50 -25.34 -10.86 13.08
N ILE A 51 -26.19 -11.42 12.22
CA ILE A 51 -26.93 -10.74 11.14
C ILE A 51 -28.37 -11.27 11.13
N GLY A 52 -29.31 -10.44 10.65
CA GLY A 52 -30.72 -10.81 10.54
C GLY A 52 -31.07 -11.55 9.24
N ASP A 53 -30.22 -11.46 8.22
CA ASP A 53 -30.41 -12.10 6.92
C ASP A 53 -29.05 -12.34 6.24
N ILE A 54 -28.94 -13.37 5.40
CA ILE A 54 -27.70 -13.76 4.71
C ILE A 54 -27.22 -12.73 3.67
N SER A 55 -28.08 -11.80 3.24
CA SER A 55 -27.69 -10.67 2.38
C SER A 55 -26.99 -9.54 3.15
N GLN A 56 -27.05 -9.55 4.49
CA GLN A 56 -26.44 -8.53 5.32
C GLN A 56 -24.96 -8.80 5.57
N SER A 57 -24.16 -7.73 5.57
CA SER A 57 -22.74 -7.78 5.89
C SER A 57 -22.32 -6.48 6.56
N TYR A 58 -21.30 -6.55 7.41
CA TYR A 58 -20.69 -5.38 8.05
C TYR A 58 -19.17 -5.56 8.19
N PRO A 59 -18.40 -4.45 8.25
CA PRO A 59 -16.97 -4.52 8.48
C PRO A 59 -16.63 -5.29 9.76
N GLY A 60 -15.84 -6.37 9.63
CA GLY A 60 -15.43 -7.19 10.78
C GLY A 60 -16.24 -8.46 11.01
N ILE A 61 -17.31 -8.70 10.25
CA ILE A 61 -18.17 -9.90 10.39
C ILE A 61 -17.37 -11.22 10.45
N TYR A 62 -16.36 -11.40 9.60
CA TYR A 62 -15.53 -12.61 9.62
C TYR A 62 -14.71 -12.74 10.90
N ALA A 63 -14.17 -11.62 11.40
CA ALA A 63 -13.43 -11.63 12.66
C ALA A 63 -14.34 -12.00 13.84
N ASP A 64 -15.58 -11.50 13.84
CA ASP A 64 -16.57 -11.82 14.89
C ASP A 64 -17.02 -13.28 14.85
N VAL A 65 -17.33 -13.81 13.66
CA VAL A 65 -17.66 -15.23 13.50
C VAL A 65 -16.50 -16.09 13.99
N MET A 66 -15.29 -15.85 13.45
CA MET A 66 -14.11 -16.65 13.80
C MET A 66 -13.79 -16.56 15.30
N LEU A 67 -13.89 -15.38 15.90
CA LEU A 67 -13.74 -15.23 17.36
C LEU A 67 -14.81 -16.00 18.12
N LYS A 68 -16.08 -15.91 17.71
CA LYS A 68 -17.22 -16.57 18.37
C LYS A 68 -17.13 -18.10 18.29
N ILE A 69 -16.63 -18.66 17.18
CA ILE A 69 -16.53 -20.11 16.98
C ILE A 69 -15.19 -20.71 17.46
N HIS A 70 -14.13 -19.92 17.60
CA HIS A 70 -12.81 -20.46 17.96
C HIS A 70 -12.86 -21.22 19.30
N PRO A 71 -12.40 -22.48 19.41
CA PRO A 71 -12.71 -23.32 20.57
C PRO A 71 -12.12 -22.81 21.87
N THR A 72 -10.87 -22.33 21.81
CA THR A 72 -10.12 -21.90 22.98
C THR A 72 -10.15 -20.40 23.22
N LYS A 73 -10.53 -19.59 22.22
CA LYS A 73 -10.29 -18.13 22.19
C LYS A 73 -8.81 -17.70 22.29
N TYR A 74 -7.87 -18.63 22.14
CA TYR A 74 -6.43 -18.38 22.16
C TYR A 74 -5.75 -18.95 20.92
N LYS A 75 -4.81 -18.21 20.35
CA LYS A 75 -3.99 -18.64 19.22
C LYS A 75 -2.56 -18.90 19.66
N ILE A 76 -2.01 -20.03 19.26
CA ILE A 76 -0.58 -20.34 19.43
C ILE A 76 0.19 -19.75 18.25
N CYS A 77 1.24 -18.97 18.55
CA CYS A 77 2.13 -18.42 17.54
C CYS A 77 2.96 -19.52 16.89
N GLN A 78 2.99 -19.58 15.55
CA GLN A 78 3.76 -20.60 14.84
C GLN A 78 5.29 -20.39 14.90
N ILE A 79 5.76 -19.26 15.43
CA ILE A 79 7.18 -18.90 15.48
C ILE A 79 7.76 -19.19 16.86
N CYS A 80 7.20 -18.58 17.91
CA CYS A 80 7.72 -18.72 19.27
C CYS A 80 6.88 -19.62 20.18
N GLY A 81 5.77 -20.19 19.68
CA GLY A 81 4.87 -21.03 20.49
C GLY A 81 4.02 -20.30 21.52
N LYS A 82 4.20 -18.98 21.74
CA LYS A 82 3.42 -18.22 22.73
C LYS A 82 1.93 -18.23 22.37
N SER A 83 1.10 -18.67 23.33
CA SER A 83 -0.36 -18.59 23.25
C SER A 83 -0.83 -17.19 23.59
N MET A 84 -1.69 -16.60 22.77
CA MET A 84 -2.21 -15.24 22.97
C MET A 84 -3.72 -15.18 22.74
N SER A 85 -4.40 -14.35 23.54
CA SER A 85 -5.85 -14.16 23.48
C SER A 85 -6.26 -13.56 22.14
N LEU A 86 -7.39 -14.03 21.60
CA LEU A 86 -8.03 -13.46 20.43
C LEU A 86 -8.87 -12.21 20.75
N PHE A 87 -9.20 -12.01 22.03
CA PHE A 87 -9.83 -10.77 22.52
C PHE A 87 -8.81 -9.63 22.61
N TYR A 88 -9.33 -8.41 22.67
CA TYR A 88 -8.52 -7.19 22.72
C TYR A 88 -7.95 -6.98 24.13
N HIS A 89 -6.95 -7.76 24.50
CA HIS A 89 -6.35 -7.74 25.85
C HIS A 89 -4.91 -7.22 25.89
N TYR A 90 -4.36 -6.78 24.76
CA TYR A 90 -2.96 -6.38 24.67
C TYR A 90 -2.85 -4.88 24.34
N PRO A 91 -2.06 -4.10 25.09
CA PRO A 91 -2.01 -2.65 24.94
C PRO A 91 -1.45 -2.22 23.59
N SER A 92 -2.00 -1.15 23.02
CA SER A 92 -1.44 -0.49 21.83
C SER A 92 -0.21 0.34 22.21
N LYS A 93 0.63 0.71 21.24
CA LYS A 93 1.88 1.44 21.50
C LYS A 93 1.64 2.76 22.28
N ASN A 94 0.61 3.52 21.91
CA ASN A 94 0.33 4.81 22.55
C ASN A 94 -0.27 4.63 23.96
N PHE A 95 -1.17 3.66 24.11
CA PHE A 95 -1.76 3.36 25.40
C PHE A 95 -0.72 2.80 26.37
N LEU A 96 0.14 1.88 25.91
CA LEU A 96 1.25 1.34 26.69
C LEU A 96 2.21 2.43 27.13
N LYS A 97 2.56 3.37 26.23
CA LYS A 97 3.41 4.50 26.59
C LYS A 97 2.78 5.30 27.73
N SER A 98 1.51 5.68 27.61
CA SER A 98 0.83 6.42 28.68
C SER A 98 0.77 5.62 29.98
N LEU A 99 0.55 4.30 29.93
CA LEU A 99 0.48 3.44 31.11
C LEU A 99 1.85 3.37 31.80
N ASN A 100 2.91 3.10 31.04
CA ASN A 100 4.27 3.03 31.54
C ASN A 100 4.73 4.38 32.13
N ASP A 101 4.42 5.48 31.46
CA ASP A 101 4.75 6.84 31.93
C ASP A 101 3.98 7.19 33.22
N THR A 102 2.68 6.86 33.30
CA THR A 102 1.85 7.16 34.48
C THR A 102 2.25 6.36 35.72
N PHE A 103 2.57 5.07 35.55
CA PHE A 103 2.86 4.18 36.68
C PHE A 103 4.34 3.84 36.84
N ASN A 104 5.23 4.56 36.13
CA ASN A 104 6.68 4.34 36.12
C ASN A 104 7.06 2.84 35.96
N SER A 105 6.54 2.21 34.90
CA SER A 105 6.65 0.76 34.66
C SER A 105 7.21 0.45 33.27
N TYR A 106 7.54 -0.83 33.03
CA TYR A 106 8.24 -1.29 31.82
C TYR A 106 7.55 -2.44 31.09
N TYR A 107 6.22 -2.38 30.95
CA TYR A 107 5.48 -3.40 30.22
C TYR A 107 5.67 -3.29 28.70
N THR A 108 5.33 -4.35 27.99
CA THR A 108 5.40 -4.49 26.54
C THR A 108 4.02 -4.61 25.90
N ILE A 109 3.96 -4.42 24.57
CA ILE A 109 2.71 -4.60 23.81
C ILE A 109 2.20 -6.05 23.79
N CYS A 110 2.98 -6.99 24.33
CA CYS A 110 2.68 -8.41 24.40
C CYS A 110 2.21 -8.86 25.79
N ASP A 111 2.20 -7.96 26.77
CA ASP A 111 1.73 -8.25 28.12
C ASP A 111 0.21 -8.10 28.18
N HIS A 112 -0.42 -9.05 28.86
CA HIS A 112 -1.86 -9.13 28.96
C HIS A 112 -2.36 -8.09 29.97
N ILE A 113 -3.42 -7.37 29.66
CA ILE A 113 -3.89 -6.25 30.49
C ILE A 113 -4.27 -6.67 31.92
N SER A 114 -4.84 -7.87 32.07
CA SER A 114 -5.13 -8.47 33.38
C SER A 114 -3.87 -8.71 34.22
N PHE A 115 -2.77 -9.14 33.59
CA PHE A 115 -1.48 -9.33 34.26
C PHE A 115 -0.88 -7.98 34.66
N ILE A 116 -0.90 -6.99 33.75
CA ILE A 116 -0.42 -5.64 34.03
C ILE A 116 -1.15 -5.05 35.24
N TRP A 117 -2.47 -5.19 35.30
CA TRP A 117 -3.27 -4.72 36.43
C TRP A 117 -2.83 -5.37 37.75
N ASP A 118 -2.70 -6.69 37.80
CA ASP A 118 -2.32 -7.41 39.03
C ASP A 118 -0.91 -7.06 39.47
N ASP A 119 0.03 -6.97 38.53
CA ASP A 119 1.42 -6.65 38.81
C ASP A 119 1.55 -5.21 39.34
N LEU A 120 0.82 -4.23 38.79
CA LEU A 120 0.78 -2.86 39.32
C LEU A 120 0.20 -2.80 40.73
N MET A 121 -0.88 -3.54 41.01
CA MET A 121 -1.45 -3.67 42.35
C MET A 121 -0.43 -4.26 43.35
N MET A 122 0.28 -5.31 42.95
CA MET A 122 1.32 -5.94 43.77
C MET A 122 2.49 -4.99 44.05
N ASN A 123 2.79 -4.10 43.11
CA ASN A 123 3.81 -3.05 43.25
C ASN A 123 3.30 -1.77 43.95
N GLY A 124 2.13 -1.84 44.59
CA GLY A 124 1.63 -0.78 45.48
C GLY A 124 0.78 0.31 44.80
N VAL A 125 0.41 0.15 43.54
CA VAL A 125 -0.52 1.09 42.88
C VAL A 125 -1.93 0.87 43.43
N ASN A 126 -2.62 1.96 43.78
CA ASN A 126 -3.97 1.87 44.32
C ASN A 126 -4.98 1.42 43.25
N LYS A 127 -5.91 0.55 43.65
CA LYS A 127 -7.00 0.06 42.78
C LYS A 127 -7.82 1.20 42.16
N ILE A 128 -8.10 2.25 42.93
CA ILE A 128 -8.89 3.40 42.48
C ILE A 128 -8.15 4.18 41.39
N ASP A 129 -6.83 4.34 41.53
CA ASP A 129 -6.00 5.03 40.53
C ASP A 129 -5.92 4.22 39.24
N LEU A 130 -5.74 2.89 39.33
CA LEU A 130 -5.81 2.00 38.18
C LEU A 130 -7.19 2.10 37.51
N ALA A 131 -8.26 1.95 38.28
CA ALA A 131 -9.63 2.03 37.76
C ALA A 131 -9.87 3.36 37.04
N SER A 132 -9.47 4.47 37.65
CA SER A 132 -9.60 5.80 37.06
C SER A 132 -8.84 5.91 35.74
N PHE A 133 -7.58 5.46 35.70
CA PHE A 133 -6.76 5.49 34.49
C PHE A 133 -7.40 4.69 33.34
N PHE A 134 -7.81 3.44 33.60
CA PHE A 134 -8.39 2.59 32.56
C PHE A 134 -9.75 3.09 32.08
N ILE A 135 -10.58 3.60 33.00
CA ILE A 135 -11.89 4.19 32.69
C ILE A 135 -11.73 5.45 31.85
N GLU A 136 -10.82 6.36 32.22
CA GLU A 136 -10.58 7.60 31.48
C GLU A 136 -10.02 7.33 30.08
N LYS A 137 -8.99 6.48 29.97
CA LYS A 137 -8.41 6.14 28.67
C LYS A 137 -9.39 5.39 27.77
N GLY A 138 -10.24 4.57 28.37
CA GLY A 138 -11.31 3.85 27.68
C GLY A 138 -12.53 4.70 27.37
N ASP A 139 -12.70 5.85 28.03
CA ASP A 139 -13.94 6.63 28.05
C ASP A 139 -15.15 5.74 28.39
N LEU A 140 -15.01 5.01 29.51
CA LEU A 140 -15.97 4.01 29.95
C LEU A 140 -17.00 4.66 30.87
N ASN A 141 -18.27 4.31 30.71
CA ASN A 141 -19.33 4.72 31.63
C ASN A 141 -19.35 3.81 32.87
N LEU A 142 -18.31 3.89 33.68
CA LEU A 142 -18.13 3.10 34.91
C LEU A 142 -17.68 4.01 36.05
N ASN A 143 -18.06 3.65 37.28
CA ASN A 143 -17.58 4.35 38.48
C ASN A 143 -16.29 3.69 38.97
N HIS A 144 -15.17 4.43 38.98
CA HIS A 144 -13.86 3.96 39.40
C HIS A 144 -13.80 3.50 40.88
N GLN A 145 -14.73 3.95 41.72
CA GLN A 145 -14.79 3.55 43.13
C GLN A 145 -15.41 2.17 43.32
N THR A 146 -16.35 1.78 42.47
CA THR A 146 -17.16 0.57 42.65
C THR A 146 -16.89 -0.52 41.61
N ALA A 147 -16.43 -0.14 40.41
CA ALA A 147 -16.20 -1.08 39.34
C ALA A 147 -15.10 -2.10 39.68
N THR A 148 -15.36 -3.34 39.32
CA THR A 148 -14.41 -4.44 39.44
C THR A 148 -13.39 -4.41 38.30
N LYS A 149 -12.24 -5.04 38.52
CA LYS A 149 -11.20 -5.24 37.49
C LYS A 149 -11.80 -5.84 36.22
N ASP A 150 -12.62 -6.89 36.35
CA ASP A 150 -13.19 -7.61 35.22
C ASP A 150 -14.21 -6.76 34.46
N GLU A 151 -15.06 -5.98 35.15
CA GLU A 151 -15.97 -5.04 34.49
C GLU A 151 -15.20 -4.01 33.65
N ILE A 152 -14.13 -3.44 34.20
CA ILE A 152 -13.31 -2.44 33.52
C ILE A 152 -12.59 -3.06 32.32
N ILE A 153 -11.93 -4.20 32.48
CA ILE A 153 -11.21 -4.88 31.40
C ILE A 153 -12.16 -5.31 30.29
N ASN A 154 -13.31 -5.90 30.63
CA ASN A 154 -14.30 -6.32 29.64
C ASN A 154 -14.91 -5.12 28.89
N SER A 155 -15.18 -4.03 29.60
CA SER A 155 -15.71 -2.80 29.00
C SER A 155 -14.68 -2.14 28.08
N LEU A 156 -13.40 -2.12 28.49
CA LEU A 156 -12.31 -1.60 27.67
C LEU A 156 -12.05 -2.47 26.43
N GLU A 157 -12.05 -3.80 26.59
CA GLU A 157 -11.96 -4.77 25.49
C GLU A 157 -13.06 -4.51 24.47
N TYR A 158 -14.31 -4.43 24.94
CA TYR A 158 -15.48 -4.22 24.11
C TYR A 158 -15.42 -2.86 23.40
N ALA A 159 -15.07 -1.79 24.11
CA ALA A 159 -14.91 -0.45 23.55
C ALA A 159 -13.81 -0.39 22.47
N CYS A 160 -12.75 -1.18 22.62
CA CYS A 160 -11.69 -1.25 21.61
C CYS A 160 -12.04 -2.16 20.42
N ARG A 161 -12.75 -3.27 20.65
CA ARG A 161 -13.09 -4.23 19.59
C ARG A 161 -14.31 -3.79 18.77
N LYS A 162 -15.32 -3.20 19.42
CA LYS A 162 -16.59 -2.81 18.81
C LYS A 162 -16.81 -1.30 18.71
N GLY A 163 -16.07 -0.52 19.50
CA GLY A 163 -16.13 0.94 19.47
C GLY A 163 -14.99 1.56 18.67
N ASN A 164 -14.72 2.83 18.96
CA ASN A 164 -13.69 3.64 18.30
C ASN A 164 -12.38 3.76 19.10
N LYS A 165 -12.26 3.09 20.25
CA LYS A 165 -11.11 3.20 21.14
C LYS A 165 -9.95 2.36 20.62
N LYS A 166 -8.74 2.87 20.79
CA LYS A 166 -7.50 2.25 20.28
C LYS A 166 -6.54 1.87 21.40
N CYS A 167 -7.07 1.57 22.58
CA CYS A 167 -6.28 1.27 23.78
C CYS A 167 -5.72 -0.15 23.73
N LEU A 168 -6.55 -1.13 23.38
CA LEU A 168 -6.18 -2.55 23.33
C LEU A 168 -6.32 -3.11 21.91
N GLY A 169 -5.69 -4.24 21.66
CA GLY A 169 -5.88 -5.02 20.45
C GLY A 169 -5.63 -6.50 20.70
N PRO A 170 -5.85 -7.35 19.68
CA PRO A 170 -5.83 -8.79 19.85
C PRO A 170 -4.41 -9.34 19.79
N GLY A 171 -4.25 -10.54 20.33
CA GLY A 171 -3.02 -11.33 20.25
C GLY A 171 -2.76 -11.90 18.86
N ALA A 172 -3.82 -12.23 18.11
CA ALA A 172 -3.74 -12.57 16.69
C ALA A 172 -4.83 -11.85 15.91
N MET A 173 -4.50 -11.33 14.73
CA MET A 173 -5.49 -10.69 13.87
C MET A 173 -6.27 -11.74 13.08
N SER A 174 -7.52 -11.42 12.77
CA SER A 174 -8.28 -12.19 11.79
C SER A 174 -7.55 -12.19 10.44
N ASN A 175 -7.52 -13.36 9.80
CA ASN A 175 -6.97 -13.58 8.47
C ASN A 175 -7.89 -14.49 7.65
N PHE A 176 -9.19 -14.46 7.94
CA PHE A 176 -10.21 -15.17 7.18
C PHE A 176 -10.58 -14.38 5.93
N PRO A 177 -10.84 -15.02 4.76
CA PRO A 177 -10.96 -16.47 4.50
C PRO A 177 -9.62 -17.18 4.26
N ASP A 178 -8.53 -16.43 4.16
CA ASP A 178 -7.23 -16.96 3.77
C ASP A 178 -6.79 -18.09 4.68
N ARG A 179 -6.94 -17.96 5.99
CA ARG A 179 -6.63 -19.02 6.96
C ARG A 179 -7.86 -19.74 7.47
N PHE A 180 -7.80 -21.08 7.45
CA PHE A 180 -8.88 -21.95 7.92
C PHE A 180 -9.22 -21.74 9.39
N ASP A 181 -8.21 -21.57 10.25
CA ASP A 181 -8.40 -21.27 11.68
C ASP A 181 -8.89 -19.83 11.93
N GLY A 182 -8.96 -19.00 10.88
CA GLY A 182 -9.51 -17.65 10.92
C GLY A 182 -8.51 -16.58 11.37
N PHE A 183 -7.31 -16.93 11.81
CA PHE A 183 -6.34 -16.00 12.40
C PHE A 183 -4.96 -16.14 11.78
N HIS A 184 -4.19 -15.05 11.83
CA HIS A 184 -2.85 -14.98 11.28
C HIS A 184 -1.90 -16.03 11.88
N SER A 185 -0.94 -16.51 11.08
CA SER A 185 0.09 -17.48 11.49
C SER A 185 0.94 -16.97 12.66
N TYR A 186 1.23 -15.67 12.62
CA TYR A 186 2.07 -14.96 13.57
C TYR A 186 1.20 -14.12 14.49
N ASN A 187 1.36 -14.34 15.78
CA ASN A 187 0.75 -13.51 16.81
C ASN A 187 1.53 -12.20 16.96
N ARG A 188 0.96 -11.27 17.74
CA ARG A 188 1.54 -9.97 18.06
C ARG A 188 3.01 -10.05 18.51
N CYS A 189 3.39 -11.10 19.22
CA CYS A 189 4.76 -11.33 19.70
C CYS A 189 5.82 -11.46 18.60
N CYS A 190 5.47 -11.96 17.41
CA CYS A 190 6.44 -12.17 16.32
C CYS A 190 6.04 -11.46 15.02
N ARG A 191 4.80 -10.96 14.91
CA ARG A 191 4.26 -10.42 13.66
C ARG A 191 5.09 -9.26 13.11
N GLU A 192 5.53 -8.32 13.95
CA GLU A 192 6.30 -7.15 13.48
C GLU A 192 7.63 -7.53 12.83
N ILE A 193 8.20 -8.69 13.19
CA ILE A 193 9.47 -9.20 12.66
C ILE A 193 9.25 -10.10 11.44
N GLN A 194 8.17 -10.90 11.47
CA GLN A 194 7.95 -11.98 10.51
C GLN A 194 7.02 -11.61 9.35
N ASP A 195 6.16 -10.61 9.53
CA ASP A 195 5.32 -10.04 8.48
C ASP A 195 6.06 -8.88 7.80
N LEU A 196 7.02 -9.22 6.93
CA LEU A 196 7.89 -8.25 6.25
C LEU A 196 7.11 -7.22 5.43
N GLY A 197 5.88 -7.52 5.00
CA GLY A 197 5.00 -6.58 4.30
C GLY A 197 4.47 -5.44 5.19
N ARG A 198 4.54 -5.58 6.52
CA ARG A 198 4.06 -4.61 7.52
C ARG A 198 5.14 -4.15 8.50
N SER A 199 6.41 -4.20 8.11
CA SER A 199 7.46 -3.55 8.91
C SER A 199 7.11 -2.07 9.14
N GLN A 200 7.51 -1.49 10.27
CA GLN A 200 7.29 -0.05 10.53
C GLN A 200 7.88 0.83 9.42
N GLU A 201 8.93 0.34 8.76
CA GLU A 201 9.54 0.97 7.59
C GLU A 201 8.58 0.95 6.38
N ASN A 202 7.92 -0.18 6.11
CA ASN A 202 6.94 -0.34 5.04
C ASN A 202 5.59 0.35 5.33
N LEU A 203 5.22 0.51 6.60
CA LEU A 203 4.04 1.29 7.01
C LEU A 203 4.31 2.82 7.01
N ARG A 204 5.56 3.25 7.22
CA ARG A 204 5.95 4.68 7.09
C ARG A 204 6.17 5.12 5.64
N THR A 205 6.28 4.20 4.70
CA THR A 205 6.29 4.51 3.27
C THR A 205 4.91 4.80 2.70
N TYR A 206 3.82 4.82 3.47
CA TYR A 206 2.49 5.17 2.94
C TYR A 206 2.36 6.64 2.48
N THR A 207 3.22 7.53 2.94
CA THR A 207 3.35 8.90 2.39
C THR A 207 4.28 8.97 1.17
N LYS A 208 4.86 7.84 0.77
CA LYS A 208 5.78 7.74 -0.36
C LYS A 208 5.18 6.85 -1.43
N ASP A 209 4.81 7.44 -2.56
CA ASP A 209 4.33 6.63 -3.66
C ASP A 209 5.49 5.97 -4.41
N ARG A 210 5.84 4.75 -3.98
CA ARG A 210 6.87 3.91 -4.63
C ARG A 210 6.64 3.74 -6.12
N ARG A 211 5.40 3.86 -6.61
CA ARG A 211 5.09 3.72 -8.04
C ARG A 211 5.82 4.77 -8.87
N ALA A 212 6.00 5.98 -8.35
CA ALA A 212 6.77 7.03 -9.02
C ALA A 212 8.21 6.58 -9.32
N TYR A 213 8.82 5.83 -8.41
CA TYR A 213 10.15 5.25 -8.60
C TYR A 213 10.10 4.08 -9.57
N GLU A 214 9.13 3.20 -9.41
CA GLU A 214 9.01 1.97 -10.19
C GLU A 214 8.77 2.23 -11.67
N TYR A 215 7.99 3.28 -11.98
CA TYR A 215 7.63 3.68 -13.33
C TYR A 215 8.54 4.78 -13.90
N TRP A 216 9.62 5.16 -13.19
CA TRP A 216 10.58 6.19 -13.63
C TRP A 216 9.91 7.53 -13.98
N SER A 217 8.84 7.86 -13.26
CA SER A 217 8.02 9.04 -13.53
C SER A 217 8.77 10.34 -13.30
N ASP A 218 8.38 11.40 -14.02
CA ASP A 218 8.82 12.77 -13.74
C ASP A 218 7.96 13.42 -12.65
N GLY A 219 8.11 14.74 -12.49
CA GLY A 219 7.49 15.55 -11.44
C GLY A 219 8.43 15.79 -10.26
N ASN A 220 8.08 16.75 -9.40
CA ASN A 220 8.79 16.97 -8.15
C ASN A 220 8.40 15.89 -7.12
N ILE A 221 8.98 14.70 -7.30
CA ILE A 221 8.63 13.49 -6.55
C ILE A 221 8.77 13.68 -5.04
N HIS A 222 9.80 14.41 -4.60
CA HIS A 222 10.00 14.67 -3.19
C HIS A 222 8.92 15.58 -2.61
N ALA A 223 8.57 16.65 -3.33
CA ALA A 223 7.49 17.55 -2.94
C ALA A 223 6.14 16.83 -2.90
N ALA A 224 5.84 15.99 -3.88
CA ALA A 224 4.59 15.21 -3.90
C ALA A 224 4.45 14.31 -2.67
N ASN A 225 5.51 13.58 -2.31
CA ASN A 225 5.54 12.76 -1.10
C ASN A 225 5.37 13.59 0.19
N GLN A 226 5.95 14.80 0.24
CA GLN A 226 5.74 15.72 1.38
C GLN A 226 4.30 16.23 1.43
N PHE A 227 3.70 16.56 0.28
CA PHE A 227 2.33 17.03 0.20
C PHE A 227 1.34 15.94 0.61
N MET A 228 1.53 14.69 0.16
CA MET A 228 0.74 13.52 0.60
C MET A 228 0.77 13.32 2.12
N GLY A 229 1.91 13.63 2.76
CA GLY A 229 2.08 13.56 4.21
C GLY A 229 1.62 14.79 4.99
N SER A 230 1.08 15.81 4.31
CA SER A 230 0.67 17.06 4.94
C SER A 230 -0.75 16.98 5.55
N ASN A 231 -1.10 17.98 6.35
CA ASN A 231 -2.43 18.09 6.97
C ASN A 231 -3.57 18.17 5.94
N PHE A 232 -3.28 18.51 4.67
CA PHE A 232 -4.27 18.55 3.60
C PHE A 232 -4.96 17.19 3.37
N PHE A 233 -4.25 16.08 3.59
CA PHE A 233 -4.79 14.73 3.48
C PHE A 233 -5.09 14.08 4.84
N ASN A 234 -5.25 14.86 5.92
CA ASN A 234 -5.52 14.27 7.22
C ASN A 234 -6.90 13.59 7.25
N GLY A 235 -6.94 12.28 7.49
CA GLY A 235 -8.18 11.49 7.52
C GLY A 235 -8.74 11.12 6.14
N ILE A 236 -8.05 11.45 5.05
CA ILE A 236 -8.43 11.12 3.67
C ILE A 236 -7.23 10.62 2.87
N SER A 237 -7.42 9.79 1.85
CA SER A 237 -6.30 9.29 1.05
C SER A 237 -5.92 10.30 -0.03
N ALA A 238 -4.62 10.50 -0.25
CA ALA A 238 -4.14 11.16 -1.46
C ALA A 238 -4.25 10.19 -2.65
N ASP A 239 -4.71 10.69 -3.78
CA ASP A 239 -4.78 9.96 -5.05
C ASP A 239 -4.27 10.82 -6.21
N HIS A 240 -3.85 10.17 -7.29
CA HIS A 240 -3.40 10.84 -8.51
C HIS A 240 -4.58 11.12 -9.44
N ILE A 241 -4.67 12.34 -9.96
CA ILE A 241 -5.69 12.66 -10.97
C ILE A 241 -5.44 11.82 -12.23
N GLY A 242 -4.18 11.78 -12.69
CA GLY A 242 -3.71 10.91 -13.76
C GLY A 242 -2.93 9.69 -13.21
N PRO A 243 -3.25 8.44 -13.58
CA PRO A 243 -2.55 7.28 -13.01
C PRO A 243 -1.06 7.20 -13.39
N ILE A 244 -0.17 7.09 -12.40
CA ILE A 244 1.29 6.93 -12.60
C ILE A 244 1.62 5.77 -13.55
N SER A 245 0.86 4.67 -13.47
CA SER A 245 1.06 3.49 -14.32
C SER A 245 0.83 3.73 -15.81
N LEU A 246 0.23 4.88 -16.18
CA LEU A 246 0.04 5.33 -17.56
C LEU A 246 1.09 6.39 -17.97
N GLY A 247 2.08 6.67 -17.12
CA GLY A 247 3.17 7.61 -17.38
C GLY A 247 2.95 9.02 -16.83
N PHE A 248 1.83 9.29 -16.16
CA PHE A 248 1.59 10.57 -15.49
C PHE A 248 2.64 10.83 -14.41
N ILE A 249 2.97 12.11 -14.20
CA ILE A 249 4.01 12.51 -13.26
C ILE A 249 3.57 12.32 -11.80
N HIS A 250 4.55 12.23 -10.92
CA HIS A 250 4.32 12.29 -9.48
C HIS A 250 4.71 13.67 -8.95
N ASP A 251 3.73 14.57 -8.91
CA ASP A 251 3.89 15.98 -8.58
C ASP A 251 2.72 16.46 -7.70
N PRO A 252 2.95 17.33 -6.70
CA PRO A 252 1.90 17.76 -5.77
C PRO A 252 0.71 18.42 -6.47
N LEU A 253 0.90 19.04 -7.64
CA LEU A 253 -0.17 19.69 -8.41
C LEU A 253 -1.22 18.73 -8.95
N TYR A 254 -0.86 17.45 -9.13
CA TYR A 254 -1.72 16.42 -9.70
C TYR A 254 -2.20 15.40 -8.66
N LEU A 255 -2.18 15.80 -7.38
CA LEU A 255 -2.74 15.05 -6.27
C LEU A 255 -4.09 15.61 -5.86
N GLN A 256 -5.04 14.72 -5.54
CA GLN A 256 -6.37 15.08 -5.07
C GLN A 256 -6.79 14.23 -3.86
N PRO A 257 -7.61 14.77 -2.95
CA PRO A 257 -8.16 14.00 -1.86
C PRO A 257 -9.22 13.03 -2.38
N MET A 258 -9.22 11.79 -1.90
CA MET A 258 -10.22 10.81 -2.30
C MET A 258 -10.60 9.88 -1.14
N LEU A 259 -11.90 9.56 -1.03
CA LEU A 259 -12.38 8.66 0.01
C LEU A 259 -11.86 7.24 -0.23
N SER A 260 -11.55 6.51 0.84
CA SER A 260 -10.89 5.20 0.77
C SER A 260 -11.66 4.15 -0.06
N GLY A 261 -13.00 4.26 -0.15
CA GLY A 261 -13.84 3.40 -0.98
C GLY A 261 -13.66 3.63 -2.48
N GLU A 262 -13.51 4.89 -2.89
CA GLU A 262 -13.41 5.32 -4.29
C GLU A 262 -12.01 5.04 -4.89
N ASN A 263 -10.99 4.94 -4.04
CA ASN A 263 -9.61 4.67 -4.46
C ASN A 263 -9.41 3.25 -5.01
N SER A 264 -10.14 2.29 -4.44
CA SER A 264 -10.09 0.91 -4.94
C SER A 264 -10.79 0.70 -6.29
N SER A 265 -11.74 1.57 -6.67
CA SER A 265 -12.54 1.45 -7.89
C SER A 265 -11.97 2.22 -9.09
N LYS A 266 -11.22 3.33 -8.87
CA LYS A 266 -10.65 4.17 -9.94
C LYS A 266 -9.51 3.50 -10.73
N ARG A 267 -8.60 2.77 -10.06
CA ARG A 267 -7.45 2.05 -10.67
C ARG A 267 -6.71 2.88 -11.73
N ASP A 268 -6.59 2.38 -12.97
CA ASP A 268 -5.94 3.02 -14.12
C ASP A 268 -6.96 3.63 -15.11
N ARG A 269 -8.19 3.93 -14.67
CA ARG A 269 -9.18 4.56 -15.54
C ARG A 269 -8.86 6.05 -15.73
N LEU A 270 -9.00 6.51 -16.96
CA LEU A 270 -8.87 7.91 -17.36
C LEU A 270 -10.23 8.38 -17.87
N THR A 271 -10.98 9.10 -17.03
CA THR A 271 -12.30 9.65 -17.42
C THR A 271 -12.16 11.00 -18.11
N ILE A 272 -13.21 11.47 -18.79
CA ILE A 272 -13.24 12.83 -19.37
C ILE A 272 -13.00 13.88 -18.28
N ILE A 273 -13.60 13.69 -17.09
CA ILE A 273 -13.45 14.60 -15.94
C ILE A 273 -11.98 14.64 -15.49
N ASP A 274 -11.30 13.49 -15.44
CA ASP A 274 -9.87 13.44 -15.11
C ASP A 274 -9.05 14.24 -16.15
N ILE A 275 -9.31 14.04 -17.45
CA ILE A 275 -8.60 14.75 -18.53
C ILE A 275 -8.81 16.26 -18.43
N GLU A 276 -10.05 16.71 -18.22
CA GLU A 276 -10.38 18.13 -18.10
C GLU A 276 -9.73 18.77 -16.87
N ASN A 277 -9.71 18.07 -15.74
CA ASN A 277 -9.03 18.53 -14.53
C ASN A 277 -7.52 18.66 -14.75
N ILE A 278 -6.91 17.68 -15.41
CA ILE A 278 -5.49 17.69 -15.74
C ILE A 278 -5.15 18.88 -16.64
N ILE A 279 -5.93 19.11 -17.71
CA ILE A 279 -5.75 20.26 -18.62
C ILE A 279 -5.89 21.59 -17.87
N LYS A 280 -6.89 21.70 -16.97
CA LYS A 280 -7.07 22.90 -16.16
C LYS A 280 -5.86 23.20 -15.28
N ILE A 281 -5.29 22.17 -14.65
CA ILE A 281 -4.08 22.32 -13.82
C ILE A 281 -2.87 22.69 -14.69
N GLN A 282 -2.68 22.02 -15.83
CA GLN A 282 -1.62 22.32 -16.78
C GLN A 282 -1.69 23.78 -17.25
N ASN A 283 -2.86 24.25 -17.67
CA ASN A 283 -3.05 25.64 -18.14
C ASN A 283 -2.80 26.67 -17.03
N ARG A 284 -3.16 26.35 -15.78
CA ARG A 284 -2.97 27.24 -14.63
C ARG A 284 -1.50 27.33 -14.20
N THR A 285 -0.78 26.21 -14.23
CA THR A 285 0.55 26.09 -13.57
C THR A 285 1.71 26.07 -14.55
N GLY A 286 1.45 25.79 -15.83
CA GLY A 286 2.49 25.54 -16.84
C GLY A 286 3.23 24.22 -16.66
N VAL A 287 2.94 23.43 -15.63
CA VAL A 287 3.54 22.11 -15.41
C VAL A 287 2.86 21.11 -16.32
N TYR A 288 3.65 20.29 -16.99
CA TYR A 288 3.15 19.27 -17.90
C TYR A 288 2.74 18.01 -17.12
N PRO A 289 1.60 17.36 -17.42
CA PRO A 289 1.03 16.34 -16.53
C PRO A 289 1.64 14.94 -16.68
N ILE A 290 2.44 14.71 -17.72
CA ILE A 290 2.96 13.39 -18.05
C ILE A 290 4.49 13.42 -18.20
N SER A 291 5.12 12.29 -17.93
CA SER A 291 6.57 12.15 -18.06
C SER A 291 7.01 12.31 -19.52
N TRP A 292 8.23 12.77 -19.75
CA TRP A 292 8.74 13.16 -21.06
C TRP A 292 8.54 12.07 -22.14
N TYR A 293 8.63 10.80 -21.73
CA TYR A 293 8.53 9.64 -22.62
C TYR A 293 7.11 9.36 -23.13
N SER A 294 6.10 10.14 -22.73
CA SER A 294 4.70 10.00 -23.16
C SER A 294 4.05 11.32 -23.63
N ILE A 295 4.82 12.40 -23.79
CA ILE A 295 4.30 13.75 -24.12
C ILE A 295 3.41 13.75 -25.37
N ARG A 296 3.85 13.13 -26.47
CA ARG A 296 3.10 13.17 -27.75
C ARG A 296 1.76 12.47 -27.64
N LEU A 297 1.68 11.41 -26.83
CA LEU A 297 0.42 10.70 -26.57
C LEU A 297 -0.55 11.58 -25.79
N TRP A 298 -0.05 12.30 -24.78
CA TRP A 298 -0.88 13.25 -24.03
C TRP A 298 -1.36 14.40 -24.92
N ASP A 299 -0.48 15.01 -25.71
CA ASP A 299 -0.88 16.06 -26.67
C ASP A 299 -1.97 15.57 -27.62
N TYR A 300 -1.83 14.34 -28.13
CA TYR A 300 -2.86 13.74 -28.97
C TYR A 300 -4.19 13.56 -28.21
N ILE A 301 -4.17 13.01 -26.99
CA ILE A 301 -5.37 12.84 -26.16
C ILE A 301 -6.02 14.19 -25.86
N GLN A 302 -5.25 15.17 -25.40
CA GLN A 302 -5.72 16.51 -25.09
C GLN A 302 -6.43 17.19 -26.27
N ASN A 303 -5.94 16.96 -27.50
CA ASN A 303 -6.55 17.52 -28.70
C ASN A 303 -7.76 16.73 -29.21
N ASN A 304 -7.98 15.50 -28.74
CA ASN A 304 -8.95 14.57 -29.33
C ASN A 304 -9.96 13.95 -28.34
N TYR A 305 -9.89 14.23 -27.04
CA TYR A 305 -10.75 13.57 -26.03
C TYR A 305 -12.22 14.02 -26.02
N LYS A 306 -12.51 15.23 -26.51
CA LYS A 306 -13.87 15.79 -26.46
C LYS A 306 -14.85 14.93 -27.25
N ASN A 307 -16.05 14.73 -26.69
CA ASN A 307 -17.12 13.93 -27.29
C ASN A 307 -16.75 12.48 -27.61
N LYS A 308 -15.72 11.93 -26.95
CA LYS A 308 -15.32 10.53 -27.12
C LYS A 308 -16.08 9.61 -26.18
N SER A 309 -16.38 8.40 -26.66
CA SER A 309 -17.03 7.35 -25.87
C SER A 309 -16.08 6.75 -24.83
N ASP A 310 -16.62 6.11 -23.79
CA ASP A 310 -15.83 5.34 -22.83
C ASP A 310 -14.93 4.30 -23.49
N LYS A 311 -15.37 3.70 -24.61
CA LYS A 311 -14.57 2.76 -25.39
C LYS A 311 -13.29 3.42 -25.92
N THR A 312 -13.38 4.66 -26.41
CA THR A 312 -12.20 5.41 -26.88
C THR A 312 -11.27 5.79 -25.73
N LEU A 313 -11.81 6.13 -24.56
CA LEU A 313 -10.98 6.42 -23.38
C LEU A 313 -10.21 5.18 -22.90
N LEU A 314 -10.82 3.99 -23.00
CA LEU A 314 -10.13 2.72 -22.75
C LEU A 314 -8.99 2.49 -23.75
N LEU A 315 -9.18 2.85 -25.03
CA LEU A 315 -8.11 2.79 -26.03
C LEU A 315 -6.95 3.75 -25.70
N TYR A 316 -7.24 4.99 -25.27
CA TYR A 316 -6.21 5.93 -24.83
C TYR A 316 -5.43 5.43 -23.61
N ARG A 317 -6.13 4.82 -22.64
CA ARG A 317 -5.48 4.14 -21.51
C ARG A 317 -4.54 3.05 -22.00
N ASP A 318 -5.00 2.19 -22.91
CA ASP A 318 -4.20 1.05 -23.41
C ASP A 318 -3.01 1.52 -24.24
N MET A 319 -3.16 2.62 -24.99
CA MET A 319 -2.07 3.30 -25.71
C MET A 319 -0.96 3.77 -24.77
N LEU A 320 -1.33 4.52 -23.72
CA LEU A 320 -0.40 4.99 -22.70
C LEU A 320 0.30 3.83 -21.98
N LYS A 321 -0.45 2.78 -21.65
CA LYS A 321 0.05 1.57 -21.01
C LYS A 321 1.07 0.84 -21.88
N GLN A 322 0.79 0.68 -23.17
CA GLN A 322 1.72 0.07 -24.12
C GLN A 322 3.01 0.89 -24.24
N ASN A 323 2.90 2.22 -24.24
CA ASN A 323 4.07 3.11 -24.27
C ASN A 323 4.97 2.94 -23.03
N VAL A 324 4.38 2.93 -21.83
CA VAL A 324 5.11 2.66 -20.58
C VAL A 324 5.79 1.29 -20.63
N MET A 325 5.14 0.27 -21.19
CA MET A 325 5.72 -1.06 -21.34
C MET A 325 6.92 -1.07 -22.29
N ASN A 326 6.81 -0.42 -23.45
CA ASN A 326 7.92 -0.27 -24.39
C ASN A 326 9.09 0.49 -23.77
N PHE A 327 8.81 1.55 -23.02
CA PHE A 327 9.82 2.29 -22.27
C PHE A 327 10.53 1.41 -21.24
N MET A 328 9.80 0.66 -20.41
CA MET A 328 10.38 -0.26 -19.43
C MET A 328 11.18 -1.39 -20.07
N PHE A 329 10.81 -1.84 -21.27
CA PHE A 329 11.58 -2.79 -22.06
C PHE A 329 12.89 -2.19 -22.59
N ILE A 330 12.88 -0.93 -23.04
CA ILE A 330 14.09 -0.22 -23.47
C ILE A 330 15.08 -0.11 -22.30
N LEU A 331 14.61 0.29 -21.11
CA LEU A 331 15.44 0.36 -19.91
C LEU A 331 16.05 -1.01 -19.58
N TYR A 332 15.24 -2.07 -19.65
CA TYR A 332 15.69 -3.44 -19.42
C TYR A 332 16.76 -3.89 -20.42
N SER A 333 16.54 -3.60 -21.71
CA SER A 333 17.48 -3.89 -22.78
C SER A 333 18.83 -3.20 -22.55
N ILE A 334 18.83 -1.95 -22.10
CA ILE A 334 20.06 -1.23 -21.75
C ILE A 334 20.74 -1.87 -20.53
N LEU A 335 20.00 -2.17 -19.46
CA LEU A 335 20.58 -2.77 -18.26
C LEU A 335 21.16 -4.16 -18.47
N THR A 336 20.59 -4.94 -19.39
CA THR A 336 21.00 -6.33 -19.64
C THR A 336 22.03 -6.46 -20.75
N LEU A 337 22.01 -5.57 -21.75
CA LEU A 337 22.81 -5.70 -22.97
C LEU A 337 23.88 -4.60 -23.12
N CYS A 338 24.00 -3.70 -22.14
CA CYS A 338 25.12 -2.75 -22.00
C CYS A 338 25.79 -2.91 -20.62
N PRO A 339 26.50 -4.03 -20.37
CA PRO A 339 26.98 -4.39 -19.04
C PRO A 339 28.03 -3.43 -18.48
N LYS A 340 28.81 -2.74 -19.34
CA LYS A 340 29.85 -1.81 -18.87
C LYS A 340 29.25 -0.47 -18.45
N ASN A 341 28.39 0.11 -19.30
CA ASN A 341 28.02 1.51 -19.16
C ASN A 341 26.51 1.75 -18.97
N GLY A 342 25.65 0.76 -19.22
CA GLY A 342 24.19 0.92 -19.23
C GLY A 342 23.61 1.44 -17.93
N LYS A 343 24.00 0.85 -16.79
CA LYS A 343 23.53 1.30 -15.47
C LYS A 343 23.94 2.74 -15.18
N ASN A 344 25.20 3.09 -15.44
CA ASN A 344 25.72 4.42 -15.17
C ASN A 344 25.04 5.48 -16.06
N PHE A 345 24.89 5.17 -17.35
CA PHE A 345 24.15 6.01 -18.29
C PHE A 345 22.73 6.31 -17.79
N LEU A 346 21.94 5.28 -17.44
CA LEU A 346 20.56 5.49 -16.99
C LEU A 346 20.47 6.34 -15.71
N ILE A 347 21.39 6.13 -14.76
CA ILE A 347 21.46 6.95 -13.55
C ILE A 347 21.74 8.41 -13.91
N GLN A 348 22.82 8.67 -14.65
CA GLN A 348 23.26 10.03 -14.97
C GLN A 348 22.26 10.78 -15.86
N ALA A 349 21.65 10.09 -16.82
CA ALA A 349 20.74 10.69 -17.79
C ALA A 349 19.36 11.01 -17.18
N PHE A 350 18.81 10.13 -16.33
CA PHE A 350 17.39 10.20 -15.98
C PHE A 350 17.09 10.27 -14.48
N LEU A 351 17.99 9.80 -13.61
CA LEU A 351 17.78 9.81 -12.15
C LEU A 351 18.51 10.96 -11.47
N GLU A 352 19.78 11.17 -11.81
CA GLU A 352 20.62 12.22 -11.25
C GLU A 352 20.06 13.64 -11.41
N PRO A 353 19.43 14.01 -12.55
CA PRO A 353 18.77 15.31 -12.68
C PRO A 353 17.69 15.57 -11.61
N LYS A 354 17.09 14.50 -11.05
CA LYS A 354 16.05 14.58 -10.02
C LYS A 354 16.61 14.73 -8.60
N ARG A 355 17.93 14.64 -8.40
CA ARG A 355 18.56 14.77 -7.08
C ARG A 355 18.18 16.08 -6.39
N ASN A 356 18.09 17.17 -7.15
CA ASN A 356 17.81 18.49 -6.59
C ASN A 356 16.49 18.50 -5.79
N TYR A 357 15.48 17.74 -6.19
CA TYR A 357 14.20 17.65 -5.46
C TYR A 357 14.36 17.19 -4.00
N PHE A 358 15.37 16.36 -3.73
CA PHE A 358 15.61 15.79 -2.40
C PHE A 358 16.38 16.71 -1.46
N ASN A 359 16.89 17.84 -1.97
CA ASN A 359 17.67 18.83 -1.22
C ASN A 359 16.79 19.87 -0.51
N TRP A 360 15.48 19.85 -0.74
CA TRP A 360 14.57 20.88 -0.27
C TRP A 360 13.46 20.31 0.62
N THR A 361 12.97 21.15 1.53
CA THR A 361 11.69 20.97 2.22
C THR A 361 10.71 21.99 1.65
N TYR A 362 9.53 21.52 1.29
CA TYR A 362 8.53 22.29 0.56
C TYR A 362 7.35 22.65 1.45
N ASN A 363 6.79 23.83 1.25
CA ASN A 363 5.49 24.23 1.78
C ASN A 363 4.52 24.41 0.62
N PHE A 364 3.26 24.07 0.85
CA PHE A 364 2.23 24.02 -0.18
C PHE A 364 1.04 24.91 0.18
N ASN A 365 0.36 25.44 -0.82
CA ASN A 365 -1.02 25.90 -0.64
C ASN A 365 -2.01 24.72 -0.76
N ASN A 366 -3.30 25.02 -0.65
CA ASN A 366 -4.39 24.05 -0.77
C ASN A 366 -4.60 23.50 -2.20
N MET A 367 -3.84 23.96 -3.19
CA MET A 367 -3.86 23.47 -4.57
C MET A 367 -2.60 22.67 -4.93
N GLY A 368 -1.76 22.34 -3.94
CA GLY A 368 -0.50 21.61 -4.13
C GLY A 368 0.63 22.45 -4.73
N GLU A 369 0.44 23.76 -4.93
CA GLU A 369 1.51 24.63 -5.44
C GLU A 369 2.55 24.87 -4.34
N VAL A 370 3.83 24.78 -4.72
CA VAL A 370 4.94 25.10 -3.81
C VAL A 370 4.98 26.61 -3.60
N VAL A 371 4.62 27.06 -2.39
CA VAL A 371 4.65 28.49 -2.02
C VAL A 371 6.01 28.92 -1.50
N SER A 372 6.78 28.00 -0.93
CA SER A 372 8.16 28.23 -0.52
C SER A 372 8.92 26.91 -0.41
N GLN A 373 10.24 27.00 -0.51
CA GLN A 373 11.15 25.89 -0.23
C GLN A 373 12.30 26.39 0.64
N LYS A 374 12.82 25.49 1.49
CA LYS A 374 14.02 25.75 2.30
C LYS A 374 14.99 24.59 2.20
N PRO A 375 16.31 24.81 2.35
CA PRO A 375 17.27 23.72 2.39
C PRO A 375 16.86 22.67 3.41
N ARG A 376 16.90 21.41 2.99
CA ARG A 376 16.50 20.29 3.83
C ARG A 376 17.58 20.00 4.86
N HIS A 377 17.15 19.75 6.10
CA HIS A 377 18.05 19.24 7.13
C HIS A 377 18.26 17.74 6.93
N PHE A 378 19.50 17.36 6.61
CA PHE A 378 19.89 15.96 6.47
C PHE A 378 20.17 15.35 7.84
N THR A 379 19.64 14.15 8.05
CA THR A 379 19.86 13.31 9.23
C THR A 379 20.28 11.93 8.74
N VAL A 380 20.84 11.11 9.63
CA VAL A 380 21.15 9.70 9.34
C VAL A 380 19.95 8.95 8.74
N ARG A 381 18.71 9.38 9.01
CA ARG A 381 17.48 8.75 8.54
C ARG A 381 17.09 9.10 7.10
N ASN A 382 17.60 10.19 6.52
CA ASN A 382 17.17 10.68 5.22
C ASN A 382 18.31 10.94 4.22
N GLN A 383 19.57 10.87 4.67
CA GLN A 383 20.75 11.08 3.84
C GLN A 383 20.82 10.14 2.62
N ASP A 384 20.39 8.89 2.79
CA ASP A 384 20.46 7.85 1.73
C ASP A 384 19.16 7.74 0.91
N GLU A 385 18.24 8.70 1.05
CA GLU A 385 16.92 8.62 0.41
C GLU A 385 17.01 8.59 -1.11
N PHE A 386 17.89 9.39 -1.69
CA PHE A 386 18.10 9.43 -3.14
C PHE A 386 18.79 8.15 -3.66
N ASP A 387 19.70 7.57 -2.89
CA ASP A 387 20.32 6.29 -3.24
C ASP A 387 19.32 5.14 -3.19
N ARG A 388 18.41 5.14 -2.22
CA ARG A 388 17.26 4.24 -2.20
C ARG A 388 16.36 4.44 -3.42
N TYR A 389 16.09 5.69 -3.82
CA TYR A 389 15.32 5.97 -5.03
C TYR A 389 15.98 5.33 -6.27
N LYS A 390 17.28 5.56 -6.46
CA LYS A 390 18.03 4.94 -7.58
C LYS A 390 17.95 3.42 -7.56
N ARG A 391 18.12 2.81 -6.38
CA ARG A 391 18.06 1.36 -6.21
C ARG A 391 16.67 0.81 -6.60
N ILE A 392 15.59 1.39 -6.06
CA ILE A 392 14.22 0.95 -6.35
C ILE A 392 13.89 1.11 -7.83
N ALA A 393 14.27 2.23 -8.45
CA ALA A 393 14.03 2.47 -9.87
C ALA A 393 14.75 1.43 -10.75
N LEU A 394 15.98 1.05 -10.42
CA LEU A 394 16.72 0.03 -11.18
C LEU A 394 16.16 -1.38 -10.95
N GLU A 395 15.87 -1.74 -9.70
CA GLU A 395 15.27 -3.04 -9.34
C GLU A 395 13.90 -3.22 -10.02
N SER A 396 13.09 -2.15 -10.07
CA SER A 396 11.77 -2.21 -10.69
C SER A 396 11.83 -2.57 -12.16
N VAL A 397 12.88 -2.21 -12.90
CA VAL A 397 13.00 -2.58 -14.33
C VAL A 397 13.07 -4.08 -14.50
N PHE A 398 13.85 -4.77 -13.67
CA PHE A 398 13.92 -6.24 -13.68
C PHE A 398 12.61 -6.88 -13.22
N GLU A 399 12.06 -6.43 -12.10
CA GLU A 399 10.78 -6.94 -11.58
C GLU A 399 9.61 -6.66 -12.52
N TYR A 400 9.67 -5.58 -13.29
CA TYR A 400 8.67 -5.27 -14.29
C TYR A 400 8.70 -6.30 -15.42
N ASN A 401 9.89 -6.64 -15.93
CA ASN A 401 10.07 -7.54 -17.07
C ASN A 401 10.00 -9.05 -16.70
N LYS A 402 10.19 -9.44 -15.43
CA LYS A 402 10.06 -10.85 -14.97
C LYS A 402 8.62 -11.37 -14.85
N LYS A 403 7.61 -10.51 -14.89
CA LYS A 403 6.22 -10.93 -14.65
C LYS A 403 5.63 -11.63 -15.87
N ASP A 404 5.61 -12.97 -15.84
CA ASP A 404 5.09 -13.82 -16.92
C ASP A 404 3.57 -13.67 -17.19
N ASN A 405 2.79 -13.23 -16.19
CA ASN A 405 1.31 -13.12 -16.29
C ASN A 405 0.80 -11.79 -16.88
N ARG A 406 1.62 -11.05 -17.65
CA ARG A 406 1.14 -9.81 -18.29
C ARG A 406 0.40 -10.13 -19.58
N LYS A 407 -0.82 -9.61 -19.72
CA LYS A 407 -1.63 -9.76 -20.95
C LYS A 407 -0.98 -9.14 -22.20
N ASN A 408 -0.06 -8.18 -22.02
CA ASN A 408 0.60 -7.46 -23.10
C ASN A 408 2.12 -7.64 -22.97
N ASN A 409 2.84 -7.68 -24.10
CA ASN A 409 4.29 -7.66 -24.19
C ASN A 409 4.76 -6.34 -24.83
N SER A 410 6.06 -6.02 -24.76
CA SER A 410 6.62 -4.94 -25.58
C SER A 410 6.37 -5.22 -27.06
N ASP A 411 6.02 -4.19 -27.84
CA ASP A 411 5.61 -4.34 -29.24
C ASP A 411 6.51 -3.54 -30.21
N LEU A 412 7.79 -3.39 -29.86
CA LEU A 412 8.74 -2.66 -30.69
C LEU A 412 8.83 -3.28 -32.09
N ASN A 413 8.70 -2.46 -33.13
CA ASN A 413 8.84 -2.92 -34.52
C ASN A 413 10.32 -3.05 -34.93
N SER A 414 10.58 -3.48 -36.17
CA SER A 414 11.94 -3.66 -36.68
C SER A 414 12.76 -2.37 -36.66
N GLY A 415 12.20 -1.24 -37.09
CA GLY A 415 12.89 0.06 -37.09
C GLY A 415 13.22 0.55 -35.68
N GLU A 416 12.30 0.39 -34.73
CA GLU A 416 12.48 0.71 -33.31
C GLU A 416 13.56 -0.17 -32.67
N CYS A 417 13.58 -1.48 -33.01
CA CYS A 417 14.63 -2.40 -32.59
C CYS A 417 16.02 -2.01 -33.12
N VAL A 418 16.11 -1.57 -34.39
CA VAL A 418 17.37 -1.07 -34.97
C VAL A 418 17.85 0.18 -34.24
N LYS A 419 16.97 1.13 -33.97
CA LYS A 419 17.31 2.35 -33.21
C LYS A 419 17.74 2.02 -31.78
N LEU A 420 17.07 1.07 -31.12
CA LEU A 420 17.48 0.57 -29.79
C LEU A 420 18.86 -0.12 -29.84
N ALA A 421 19.16 -0.88 -30.89
CA ALA A 421 20.49 -1.45 -31.08
C ALA A 421 21.57 -0.36 -31.24
N GLN A 422 21.28 0.69 -32.00
CA GLN A 422 22.16 1.85 -32.14
C GLN A 422 22.41 2.53 -30.78
N ILE A 423 21.37 2.82 -30.01
CA ILE A 423 21.49 3.43 -28.66
C ILE A 423 22.41 2.59 -27.78
N ARG A 424 22.22 1.27 -27.75
CA ARG A 424 23.05 0.35 -26.96
C ARG A 424 24.52 0.38 -27.37
N GLN A 425 24.80 0.40 -28.67
CA GLN A 425 26.18 0.52 -29.18
C GLN A 425 26.85 1.81 -28.70
N TYR A 426 26.14 2.93 -28.76
CA TYR A 426 26.67 4.22 -28.31
C TYR A 426 26.90 4.26 -26.79
N ILE A 427 26.00 3.69 -26.00
CA ILE A 427 26.16 3.54 -24.55
C ILE A 427 27.40 2.70 -24.24
N GLU A 428 27.53 1.53 -24.86
CA GLU A 428 28.64 0.62 -24.57
C GLU A 428 29.99 1.16 -25.07
N ALA A 429 29.97 2.00 -26.12
CA ALA A 429 31.11 2.79 -26.58
C ALA A 429 31.42 4.02 -25.69
N ASN A 430 30.66 4.24 -24.62
CA ASN A 430 30.80 5.38 -23.70
C ASN A 430 30.67 6.75 -24.43
N ALA A 431 29.78 6.83 -25.41
CA ALA A 431 29.48 8.08 -26.10
C ALA A 431 28.89 9.13 -25.14
N PRO A 432 28.99 10.44 -25.46
CA PRO A 432 28.47 11.49 -24.59
C PRO A 432 26.96 11.33 -24.30
N ASN A 433 26.58 11.44 -23.02
CA ASN A 433 25.18 11.25 -22.59
C ASN A 433 24.19 12.09 -23.39
N ALA A 434 24.51 13.34 -23.72
CA ALA A 434 23.63 14.23 -24.49
C ALA A 434 23.25 13.63 -25.85
N GLN A 435 24.22 13.00 -26.55
CA GLN A 435 23.97 12.35 -27.83
C GLN A 435 23.06 11.12 -27.68
N VAL A 436 23.34 10.30 -26.67
CA VAL A 436 22.53 9.10 -26.41
C VAL A 436 21.11 9.48 -25.98
N ILE A 437 20.94 10.53 -25.16
CA ILE A 437 19.63 11.06 -24.76
C ILE A 437 18.84 11.52 -25.99
N THR A 438 19.46 12.21 -26.94
CA THR A 438 18.80 12.60 -28.20
C THR A 438 18.29 11.37 -28.96
N LEU A 439 19.13 10.35 -29.15
CA LEU A 439 18.74 9.11 -29.82
C LEU A 439 17.60 8.38 -29.08
N PHE A 440 17.63 8.39 -27.75
CA PHE A 440 16.60 7.81 -26.90
C PHE A 440 15.27 8.57 -27.07
N ASN A 441 15.31 9.90 -27.04
CA ASN A 441 14.13 10.74 -27.24
C ASN A 441 13.52 10.53 -28.64
N GLU A 442 14.35 10.37 -29.67
CA GLU A 442 13.91 10.02 -31.01
C GLU A 442 13.22 8.64 -31.05
N LEU A 443 13.79 7.62 -30.41
CA LEU A 443 13.16 6.30 -30.31
C LEU A 443 11.79 6.37 -29.62
N MET A 444 11.69 7.09 -28.50
CA MET A 444 10.41 7.26 -27.82
C MET A 444 9.41 8.04 -28.68
N ALA A 445 9.86 9.04 -29.45
CA ALA A 445 8.99 9.75 -30.37
C ALA A 445 8.47 8.84 -31.49
N MET A 446 9.33 7.99 -32.08
CA MET A 446 8.94 7.00 -33.10
C MET A 446 7.85 6.06 -32.57
N ILE A 447 8.06 5.51 -31.37
CA ILE A 447 7.08 4.61 -30.72
C ILE A 447 5.75 5.33 -30.51
N GLN A 448 5.76 6.55 -29.98
CA GLN A 448 4.53 7.29 -29.71
C GLN A 448 3.77 7.63 -31.00
N ILE A 449 4.46 8.02 -32.07
CA ILE A 449 3.84 8.30 -33.38
C ILE A 449 3.18 7.03 -33.93
N ARG A 450 3.89 5.89 -33.91
CA ARG A 450 3.33 4.60 -34.36
C ARG A 450 2.09 4.23 -33.55
N LEU A 451 2.15 4.36 -32.23
CA LEU A 451 1.02 4.05 -31.36
C LEU A 451 -0.18 4.91 -31.75
N ILE A 452 -0.02 6.22 -31.92
CA ILE A 452 -1.11 7.11 -32.37
C ILE A 452 -1.70 6.64 -33.70
N SER A 453 -0.87 6.35 -34.71
CA SER A 453 -1.34 5.88 -36.02
C SER A 453 -2.15 4.60 -35.92
N LYS A 454 -1.66 3.61 -35.15
CA LYS A 454 -2.37 2.34 -34.91
C LYS A 454 -3.75 2.55 -34.29
N TYR A 455 -3.91 3.58 -33.46
CA TYR A 455 -5.20 3.90 -32.83
C TYR A 455 -6.12 4.77 -33.69
N GLN A 456 -5.61 5.44 -34.72
CA GLN A 456 -6.45 6.14 -35.71
C GLN A 456 -7.12 5.16 -36.69
N GLU A 457 -6.55 3.96 -36.86
CA GLU A 457 -7.06 2.90 -37.73
C GLU A 457 -8.12 2.00 -37.05
N LEU A 458 -8.36 2.16 -35.75
CA LEU A 458 -9.29 1.39 -34.90
C LEU A 458 -10.53 2.20 -34.52
#